data_AF-A0A6B2NQS8-F1
#
_entry.id   AF-A0A6B2NQS8-F1
#
_cell.length_a   1.000
_cell.length_b   1.000
_cell.length_c   1.000
_cell.angle_alpha   90.00
_cell.angle_beta   90.00
_cell.angle_gamma   90.00
#
_symmetry.space_group_name_H-M   'P 1'
#
loop_
_entity.id
_entity.type
_entity.pdbx_description
1 polymer ?
#
loop_
_entity_poly.entity_id
_entity_poly.type
_entity_poly.pdbx_seq_one_letter_code
_entity_poly.pdbx_strand_id
1 'polypeptide(L)' 'MDDHRIGRAPDYTNAALIMLGVNLTWVFVLIWALWGMLASIVLAVVLNHGITRLAQRAS' A
#
# COMPACT_ATOMS: atom_id res chain seq x y z
N MET A 1 -33.23 -18.85 -21.83
CA MET A 1 -31.79 -18.77 -22.20
C MET A 1 -31.41 -17.39 -21.72
N ASP A 2 -31.14 -17.32 -20.42
CA ASP A 2 -31.09 -16.08 -19.66
C ASP A 2 -29.63 -15.71 -19.51
N ASP A 3 -29.17 -14.83 -20.41
CA ASP A 3 -27.84 -14.24 -20.40
C ASP A 3 -27.62 -13.47 -19.09
N HIS A 4 -27.08 -14.17 -18.09
CA HIS A 4 -26.60 -13.58 -16.85
C HIS A 4 -25.36 -12.74 -17.20
N ARG A 5 -25.58 -11.45 -17.51
CA ARG A 5 -24.50 -10.46 -17.67
C ARG A 5 -23.77 -10.38 -16.35
N ILE A 6 -22.65 -11.08 -16.25
CA ILE A 6 -21.73 -11.00 -15.12
C ILE A 6 -21.24 -9.55 -15.08
N GLY A 7 -21.89 -8.73 -14.25
CA GLY A 7 -21.50 -7.36 -14.02
C GLY A 7 -20.05 -7.36 -13.57
N ARG A 8 -19.23 -6.54 -14.24
CA ARG A 8 -17.80 -6.38 -13.98
C ARG A 8 -17.55 -6.38 -12.47
N ALA A 9 -16.73 -7.32 -11.99
CA ALA A 9 -16.37 -7.41 -10.58
C ALA A 9 -15.88 -6.04 -10.09
N PRO A 10 -16.32 -5.56 -8.91
CA PRO A 10 -15.86 -4.29 -8.39
C PRO A 10 -14.33 -4.29 -8.28
N ASP A 11 -13.69 -3.23 -8.76
CA ASP A 11 -12.23 -3.12 -8.73
C ASP A 11 -11.75 -2.87 -7.28
N TYR A 12 -11.60 -3.94 -6.50
CA TYR A 12 -11.14 -3.91 -5.11
C TYR A 12 -9.66 -3.59 -4.95
N THR A 13 -8.93 -3.45 -6.05
CA THR A 13 -7.51 -3.09 -6.08
C THR A 13 -7.24 -1.84 -5.25
N ASN A 14 -8.12 -0.84 -5.33
CA ASN A 14 -7.94 0.40 -4.58
C ASN A 14 -8.11 0.20 -3.07
N ALA A 15 -9.13 -0.56 -2.66
CA ALA A 15 -9.34 -0.90 -1.26
C ALA A 15 -8.18 -1.75 -0.68
N ALA A 16 -7.67 -2.70 -1.47
CA ALA A 16 -6.52 -3.52 -1.10
C ALA A 16 -5.24 -2.67 -0.95
N LEU A 17 -5.00 -1.71 -1.85
CA LEU A 17 -3.87 -0.78 -1.77
C LEU A 17 -3.96 0.12 -0.54
N ILE A 18 -5.14 0.63 -0.23
CA ILE A 18 -5.38 1.44 0.98
C ILE A 18 -5.11 0.61 2.24
N MET A 19 -5.65 -0.61 2.32
CA MET A 19 -5.44 -1.50 3.47
C MET A 19 -3.95 -1.88 3.65
N LEU A 20 -3.24 -2.10 2.55
CA LEU A 20 -1.79 -2.32 2.56
C LEU A 20 -1.04 -1.07 3.07
N GLY A 21 -1.40 0.12 2.59
CA GLY A 21 -0.81 1.39 3.04
C GLY A 21 -1.03 1.66 4.52
N VAL A 22 -2.23 1.40 5.04
CA VAL A 22 -2.56 1.53 6.47
C VAL A 22 -1.73 0.56 7.32
N ASN A 23 -1.61 -0.71 6.90
CA ASN A 23 -0.82 -1.70 7.64
C ASN A 23 0.67 -1.32 7.68
N LEU A 24 1.24 -0.90 6.55
CA LEU A 24 2.61 -0.39 6.50
C LEU A 24 2.81 0.82 7.42
N THR A 25 1.86 1.76 7.44
CA THR A 25 1.92 2.94 8.29
C THR A 25 1.98 2.55 9.77
N TRP A 26 1.14 1.61 10.19
CA TRP A 26 1.16 1.09 11.56
C TRP A 26 2.47 0.40 11.92
N VAL A 27 3.04 -0.41 11.01
CA VAL A 27 4.36 -1.01 11.21
C VAL A 27 5.44 0.05 11.38
N PHE A 28 5.37 1.16 10.63
CA PHE A 28 6.32 2.27 10.77
C PHE A 28 6.20 2.99 12.10
N VAL A 29 4.97 3.24 12.55
CA VAL A 29 4.71 3.81 13.87
C VAL A 29 5.22 2.88 14.97
N LEU A 30 5.04 1.57 14.82
CA LEU A 30 5.52 0.57 15.78
C LEU A 30 7.05 0.54 15.85
N ILE A 31 7.73 0.54 14.70
CA ILE A 31 9.20 0.57 14.62
C ILE A 31 9.74 1.88 15.20
N TRP A 32 9.09 3.01 14.90
CA TRP A 32 9.45 4.31 15.49
C TRP A 32 9.25 4.33 17.00
N ALA A 33 8.16 3.75 17.52
CA ALA A 33 7.90 3.67 18.96
C ALA A 33 8.94 2.79 19.69
N LEU A 34 9.50 1.78 19.03
CA LEU A 34 10.50 0.88 19.60
C LEU A 34 11.93 1.43 19.52
N TRP A 35 12.31 2.09 18.42
CA TRP A 35 13.71 2.49 18.13
C TRP A 35 13.95 3.99 17.94
N GLY A 36 12.90 4.81 17.96
CA GLY A 36 13.00 6.27 17.82
C GLY A 36 13.14 6.78 16.38
N MET A 37 13.57 8.04 16.24
CA MET A 37 13.45 8.84 15.02
C MET A 37 14.26 8.30 13.82
N LEU A 38 15.42 7.68 14.08
CA LEU A 38 16.31 7.20 13.01
C LEU A 38 15.65 6.10 12.16
N ALA A 39 14.88 5.22 12.80
CA ALA A 39 14.18 4.14 12.12
C ALA A 39 13.02 4.65 11.24
N SER A 40 12.36 5.74 11.64
CA SER A 40 11.30 6.37 10.84
C SER A 40 11.80 6.98 9.53
N ILE A 41 13.02 7.54 9.52
CA ILE A 41 13.61 8.14 8.31
C ILE A 41 13.96 7.06 7.29
N VAL A 42 14.58 5.95 7.74
CA VAL A 42 14.88 4.81 6.87
C VAL A 42 13.60 4.25 6.23
N LEU A 43 12.51 4.20 7.00
CA LEU A 43 11.22 3.72 6.50
C LEU A 43 10.53 4.68 5.54
N ALA A 44 10.60 5.98 5.79
CA ALA A 44 10.10 6.99 4.86
C ALA A 44 10.81 6.87 3.49
N VAL A 45 12.12 6.62 3.48
CA VAL A 45 12.89 6.38 2.25
C VAL A 45 12.46 5.10 1.55
N VAL A 46 12.27 4.00 2.30
CA VAL A 46 11.82 2.71 1.73
C VAL A 46 10.41 2.82 1.14
N LEU A 47 9.50 3.52 1.82
CA LEU A 47 8.14 3.76 1.31
C LEU A 47 8.18 4.62 0.04
N ASN A 48 8.91 5.73 0.06
CA ASN A 48 9.06 6.61 -1.10
C ASN A 48 9.66 5.86 -2.30
N HIS A 49 10.63 4.99 -2.04
CA HIS A 49 11.22 4.12 -3.06
C HIS A 49 10.23 3.06 -3.56
N GLY A 50 9.42 2.47 -2.67
CA GLY A 50 8.36 1.54 -3.03
C GLY A 50 7.29 2.16 -3.92
N ILE A 51 6.83 3.37 -3.59
CA ILE A 51 5.87 4.15 -4.40
C ILE A 51 6.47 4.47 -5.76
N THR A 52 7.73 4.93 -5.80
CA THR A 52 8.44 5.21 -7.05
C THR A 52 8.54 3.94 -7.91
N ARG A 53 8.83 2.79 -7.30
CA ARG A 53 8.93 1.51 -8.02
C ARG A 53 7.57 1.00 -8.50
N LEU A 54 6.48 1.25 -7.77
CA LEU A 54 5.13 0.98 -8.25
C LEU A 54 4.75 1.91 -9.40
N ALA A 55 5.06 3.21 -9.30
CA ALA A 55 4.82 4.18 -10.36
C ALA A 55 5.57 3.83 -11.64
N GLN A 56 6.83 3.39 -11.52
CA GLN A 56 7.63 2.91 -12.66
C GLN A 56 7.12 1.61 -13.27
N ARG A 57 6.40 0.76 -12.52
CA ARG A 57 5.77 -0.47 -13.06
C ARG A 57 4.42 -0.22 -13.70
N ALA A 58 3.82 0.94 -13.44
CA ALA A 58 2.55 1.37 -14.03
C ALA A 58 2.73 2.18 -15.33
N SER A 59 3.98 2.38 -15.78
CA SER A 59 4.36 3.00 -17.06
C SER A 59 4.86 1.93 -18.04
#